data_AF-A0A5K1F5T4-F1
#
_entry.id   AF-A0A5K1F5T4-F1
#
_cell.length_a   1.000
_cell.length_b   1.000
_cell.length_c   1.000
_cell.angle_alpha   90.00
_cell.angle_beta   90.00
_cell.angle_gamma   90.00
#
_symmetry.space_group_name_H-M   'P 1'
#
loop_
_entity.id
_entity.type
_entity.pdbx_description
1 polymer ?
#
loop_
_entity_poly.entity_id
_entity_poly.type
_entity_poly.pdbx_seq_one_letter_code
_entity_poly.pdbx_strand_id
1 'polypeptide(L)' 'HPFSITSAPSDDYLSLHIRTLGDWTSQLKTVFSE' A
#
# COMPACT_ATOMS: atom_id res chain seq x y z
N HIS A 1 4.67 1.37 -9.17
CA HIS A 1 4.53 2.72 -8.57
C HIS A 1 5.38 2.76 -7.31
N PRO A 2 6.25 3.77 -7.14
CA PRO A 2 7.06 3.90 -5.93
C PRO A 2 6.19 4.32 -4.73
N PHE A 3 6.41 3.68 -3.57
CA PHE A 3 5.74 4.01 -2.30
C PHE A 3 6.77 4.02 -1.17
N SER A 4 6.49 4.82 -0.14
CA SER A 4 7.30 4.86 1.07
C SER A 4 6.88 3.75 2.03
N ILE A 5 7.88 3.09 2.63
CA ILE A 5 7.68 2.15 3.74
C ILE A 5 7.35 2.95 4.99
N THR A 6 6.27 2.58 5.67
CA THR A 6 5.81 3.25 6.89
C THR A 6 6.00 2.40 8.15
N SER A 7 6.38 1.13 8.03
CA SER A 7 6.77 0.28 9.16
C SER A 7 8.19 0.59 9.64
N ALA A 8 8.48 0.19 10.87
CA ALA A 8 9.83 0.28 11.42
C ALA A 8 10.74 -0.79 10.79
N PRO A 9 12.07 -0.59 10.78
CA PRO A 9 13.01 -1.59 10.24
C PRO A 9 13.02 -2.93 11.00
N SER A 10 12.51 -2.94 12.23
CA SER A 10 12.48 -4.13 13.11
C SER A 10 11.11 -4.78 13.17
N ASP A 11 10.11 -4.31 12.40
CA ASP A 11 8.81 -4.95 12.34
C ASP A 11 8.87 -6.24 11.51
N ASP A 12 8.14 -7.26 11.94
CA ASP A 12 8.03 -8.54 11.23
C ASP A 12 7.27 -8.43 9.90
N TYR A 13 6.55 -7.34 9.70
CA TYR A 13 5.77 -7.07 8.49
C TYR A 13 6.06 -5.68 7.92
N LEU A 14 6.04 -5.60 6.59
CA LEU A 14 6.15 -4.34 5.87
C LEU A 14 4.79 -3.65 5.78
N SER A 15 4.73 -2.39 6.19
CA SER A 15 3.53 -1.56 6.08
C SER A 15 3.72 -0.47 5.02
N LEU A 16 2.67 -0.24 4.22
CA LEU A 16 2.58 0.79 3.20
C LEU A 16 1.26 1.56 3.37
N HIS A 17 1.30 2.88 3.25
CA HIS A 17 0.08 3.69 3.14
C HIS A 17 -0.09 4.20 1.70
N ILE A 18 -1.09 3.68 1.00
CA ILE A 18 -1.34 3.97 -0.43
C ILE A 18 -2.68 4.70 -0.55
N ARG A 19 -2.67 5.92 -1.14
CA ARG A 19 -3.89 6.68 -1.46
C ARG A 19 -4.44 6.26 -2.83
N THR A 20 -5.75 6.13 -2.94
CA THR A 20 -6.43 5.80 -4.21
C THR A 20 -6.66 7.05 -5.06
N LEU A 21 -5.65 7.44 -5.84
CA LEU A 21 -5.65 8.68 -6.64
C LEU A 21 -5.66 8.45 -8.16
N GLY A 22 -5.58 7.20 -8.61
CA GLY A 22 -5.61 6.87 -10.03
C GLY A 22 -5.97 5.42 -10.28
N ASP A 23 -6.20 5.10 -11.55
CA ASP A 23 -6.77 3.82 -12.00
C ASP A 23 -6.04 2.62 -11.41
N TRP A 24 -4.70 2.65 -11.40
CA TRP A 24 -3.89 1.58 -10.83
C TRP A 24 -4.10 1.41 -9.32
N THR A 25 -4.07 2.49 -8.54
CA THR A 25 -4.26 2.42 -7.07
C THR A 25 -5.69 2.03 -6.69
N SER A 26 -6.68 2.40 -7.50
CA SER A 26 -8.08 2.02 -7.30
C SER A 26 -8.30 0.53 -7.56
N GLN A 27 -7.70 -0.03 -8.62
CA GLN A 27 -7.74 -1.47 -8.88
C GLN A 27 -7.05 -2.26 -7.77
N LEU A 28 -5.89 -1.79 -7.30
CA LEU A 28 -5.17 -2.41 -6.19
C LEU A 28 -6.06 -2.48 -4.95
N LYS A 29 -6.74 -1.38 -4.59
CA LYS A 29 -7.71 -1.40 -3.50
C LYS A 29 -8.79 -2.47 -3.69
N THR A 30 -9.39 -2.56 -4.88
CA THR A 30 -10.44 -3.55 -5.17
C THR A 30 -9.98 -4.99 -4.93
N VAL A 31 -8.76 -5.34 -5.33
CA VAL A 31 -8.21 -6.70 -5.17
C VAL A 31 -7.99 -7.07 -3.70
N PHE A 32 -7.64 -6.10 -2.85
CA PHE A 32 -7.29 -6.33 -1.44
C PHE A 32 -8.36 -5.86 -0.43
N SER A 33 -9.60 -5.60 -0.87
CA SER A 33 -10.71 -5.13 0.01
C SER A 33 -11.65 -6.24 0.50
N GLU A 34 -11.21 -7.51 0.54
CA GLU A 34 -11.98 -8.61 1.15
C GLU A 34 -11.95 -8.59 2.69
#